data_AF-A0A2W6ZE72-F1
#
_entry.id   AF-A0A2W6ZE72-F1
#
_cell.length_a   1.000
_cell.length_b   1.000
_cell.length_c   1.000
_cell.angle_alpha   90.00
_cell.angle_beta   90.00
_cell.angle_gamma   90.00
#
_symmetry.space_group_name_H-M   'P 1'
#
loop_
_entity.id
_entity.type
_entity.pdbx_description
1 polymer ?
#
loop_
_entity_poly.entity_id
_entity_poly.type
_entity_poly.pdbx_seq_one_letter_code
_entity_poly.pdbx_strand_id
1 'polypeptide(L)'
;MQSMLRKLRKSIDRASQLVADLGGSAISCMAKIRQLDDKWERNACLFGRLAAFQVQRMEEIDTLADVEFQVFSQFGEDGIIEWLVSSLNLQNRTFVEFGVENYLEANTRFLLLNRNWTGLVFDGDAGNMNVLRSSATYWRNDIQAHAAFITAENIQQLIEQNGFFGPLGILSIDLDGNDYWILKALGGLRPDILVLECNPVFGDRHAVTVPYDAKFERFRSHYSGLLFGASIAALRELAEGRGYEFLGTCMNGLNAFFVRADLAPQLAGRIKRRIAWPAIHRDSRDPAGRLSYVRGRERFDLIAGCMVHCCRSGRMVRLGDLGEPYSAEWLRAMALPRDLLQAAA
;
A
#
# COMPACT_ATOMS: atom_id res chain seq x y z
N MET A 1 8.09 -39.96 -55.01
CA MET A 1 8.05 -38.51 -54.67
C MET A 1 6.66 -38.02 -54.23
N GLN A 2 5.59 -38.22 -55.02
CA GLN A 2 4.23 -37.73 -54.68
C GLN A 2 3.62 -38.29 -53.38
N SER A 3 3.88 -39.56 -53.03
CA SER A 3 3.38 -40.17 -51.78
C SER A 3 4.02 -39.56 -50.52
N MET A 4 5.30 -39.19 -50.60
CA MET A 4 6.05 -38.57 -49.51
C MET A 4 5.57 -37.13 -49.25
N LEU A 5 5.32 -36.36 -50.31
CA LEU A 5 4.75 -35.00 -50.23
C LEU A 5 3.32 -35.00 -49.64
N ARG A 6 2.49 -36.00 -49.96
CA ARG A 6 1.14 -36.14 -49.36
C ARG A 6 1.20 -36.45 -47.86
N LYS A 7 2.16 -37.25 -47.40
CA LYS A 7 2.34 -37.56 -45.96
C LYS A 7 2.83 -36.33 -45.19
N LEU A 8 3.74 -35.54 -45.77
CA LEU A 8 4.24 -34.32 -45.15
C LEU A 8 3.14 -33.27 -44.99
N ARG A 9 2.32 -33.04 -46.03
CA ARG A 9 1.19 -32.11 -45.98
C ARG A 9 0.17 -32.48 -44.90
N LYS A 10 -0.21 -33.77 -44.80
CA LYS A 10 -1.10 -34.25 -43.73
C LYS A 10 -0.52 -34.05 -42.32
N SER A 11 0.79 -34.08 -42.17
CA SER A 11 1.45 -33.87 -40.88
C SER A 11 1.46 -32.40 -40.48
N ILE A 12 1.67 -31.50 -41.45
CA ILE A 12 1.56 -30.04 -41.27
C ILE A 12 0.12 -29.65 -40.93
N ASP A 13 -0.88 -30.17 -41.67
CA ASP A 13 -2.29 -29.88 -41.41
C ASP A 13 -2.71 -30.35 -40.01
N ARG A 14 -2.24 -31.53 -39.57
CA ARG A 14 -2.45 -32.01 -38.19
C ARG A 14 -1.78 -31.13 -37.15
N ALA A 15 -0.55 -30.67 -37.39
CA ALA A 15 0.15 -29.78 -36.46
C ALA A 15 -0.57 -28.42 -36.37
N SER A 16 -1.01 -27.85 -37.50
CA SER A 16 -1.80 -26.61 -37.55
C SER A 16 -3.13 -26.75 -36.80
N GLN A 17 -3.84 -27.87 -36.99
CA GLN A 17 -5.08 -28.14 -36.26
C GLN A 17 -4.81 -28.30 -34.75
N LEU A 18 -3.74 -28.99 -34.35
CA LEU A 18 -3.38 -29.13 -32.94
C LEU A 18 -3.05 -27.77 -32.30
N VAL A 19 -2.33 -26.90 -33.02
CA VAL A 19 -2.02 -25.53 -32.57
C VAL A 19 -3.29 -24.69 -32.48
N ALA A 20 -4.22 -24.83 -33.42
CA ALA A 20 -5.52 -24.14 -33.40
C ALA A 20 -6.42 -24.64 -32.26
N ASP A 21 -6.46 -25.95 -32.01
CA ASP A 21 -7.25 -26.57 -30.95
C ASP A 21 -6.67 -26.26 -29.56
N LEU A 22 -5.33 -26.25 -29.42
CA LEU A 22 -4.63 -25.77 -28.23
C LEU A 22 -4.90 -24.28 -28.00
N GLY A 23 -4.86 -23.46 -29.07
CA GLY A 23 -5.19 -22.05 -29.03
C GLY A 23 -6.63 -21.80 -28.61
N GLY A 24 -7.60 -22.49 -29.21
CA GLY A 24 -9.02 -22.40 -28.88
C GLY A 24 -9.33 -22.87 -27.46
N SER A 25 -8.68 -23.95 -27.02
CA SER A 25 -8.81 -24.46 -25.65
C SER A 25 -8.20 -23.49 -24.63
N ALA A 26 -7.05 -22.91 -24.93
CA ALA A 26 -6.41 -21.89 -24.10
C ALA A 26 -7.27 -20.62 -24.00
N ILE A 27 -7.83 -20.15 -25.12
CA ILE A 27 -8.76 -19.00 -25.15
C ILE A 27 -10.01 -19.29 -24.30
N SER A 28 -10.61 -20.47 -24.46
CA SER A 28 -11.77 -20.89 -23.67
C SER A 28 -11.44 -20.99 -22.17
N CYS A 29 -10.26 -21.51 -21.82
CA CYS A 29 -9.78 -21.56 -20.44
C CYS A 29 -9.60 -20.15 -19.87
N MET A 30 -8.93 -19.25 -20.60
CA MET A 30 -8.75 -17.86 -20.19
C MET A 30 -10.08 -17.12 -20.03
N ALA A 31 -11.06 -17.36 -20.90
CA ALA A 31 -12.39 -16.79 -20.77
C ALA A 31 -13.11 -17.28 -19.50
N LYS A 32 -12.96 -18.57 -19.15
CA LYS A 32 -13.50 -19.12 -17.89
C LYS A 32 -12.80 -18.54 -16.67
N ILE A 33 -11.48 -18.39 -16.69
CA ILE A 33 -10.70 -17.76 -15.62
C ILE A 33 -11.19 -16.32 -15.40
N ARG A 34 -11.30 -15.52 -16.46
CA ARG A 34 -11.86 -14.15 -16.37
C ARG A 34 -13.27 -14.13 -15.77
N GLN A 35 -14.13 -15.07 -16.16
CA GLN A 35 -15.48 -15.15 -15.61
C GLN A 35 -15.47 -15.51 -14.11
N LEU A 36 -14.52 -16.33 -13.66
CA LEU A 36 -14.34 -16.66 -12.25
C LEU A 36 -13.82 -15.45 -11.48
N ASP A 37 -12.83 -14.73 -12.02
CA ASP A 37 -12.29 -13.50 -11.43
C ASP A 37 -13.40 -12.44 -11.27
N ASP A 38 -14.22 -12.22 -12.31
CA ASP A 38 -15.37 -11.31 -12.25
C ASP A 38 -16.41 -11.71 -11.21
N LYS A 39 -16.58 -13.02 -10.96
CA LYS A 39 -17.51 -13.51 -9.92
C LYS A 39 -16.90 -13.35 -8.53
N TRP A 40 -15.61 -13.63 -8.39
CA TRP A 40 -14.87 -13.43 -7.16
C TRP A 40 -14.91 -11.95 -6.75
N GLU A 41 -14.59 -11.03 -7.66
CA GLU A 41 -14.59 -9.58 -7.37
C GLU A 41 -15.98 -9.10 -6.92
N ARG A 42 -17.04 -9.53 -7.63
CA ARG A 42 -18.42 -9.19 -7.23
C ARG A 42 -18.76 -9.71 -5.84
N ASN A 43 -18.39 -10.95 -5.52
CA ASN A 43 -18.65 -11.51 -4.19
C ASN A 43 -17.80 -10.81 -3.13
N ALA A 44 -16.53 -10.51 -3.41
CA ALA A 44 -15.65 -9.76 -2.52
C ALA A 44 -16.23 -8.38 -2.22
N CYS A 45 -16.69 -7.65 -3.23
CA CYS A 45 -17.39 -6.37 -3.05
C CYS A 45 -18.69 -6.50 -2.24
N LEU A 46 -19.46 -7.58 -2.43
CA LEU A 46 -20.68 -7.82 -1.65
C LEU A 46 -20.36 -8.08 -0.17
N PHE A 47 -19.37 -8.93 0.13
CA PHE A 47 -18.93 -9.16 1.51
C PHE A 47 -18.30 -7.92 2.13
N GLY A 48 -17.49 -7.19 1.37
CA GLY A 48 -16.92 -5.91 1.76
C GLY A 48 -18.00 -4.89 2.11
N ARG A 49 -19.11 -4.83 1.35
CA ARG A 49 -20.27 -3.97 1.68
C ARG A 49 -20.94 -4.35 3.00
N LEU A 50 -21.06 -5.65 3.28
CA LEU A 50 -21.61 -6.11 4.55
C LEU A 50 -20.71 -5.72 5.72
N ALA A 51 -19.39 -5.89 5.57
CA ALA A 51 -18.40 -5.44 6.56
C ALA A 51 -18.41 -3.92 6.73
N ALA A 52 -18.50 -3.17 5.62
CA ALA A 52 -18.64 -1.71 5.61
C ALA A 52 -19.83 -1.26 6.46
N PHE A 53 -21.02 -1.87 6.29
CA PHE A 53 -22.18 -1.54 7.11
C PHE A 53 -21.99 -1.81 8.60
N GLN A 54 -21.15 -2.78 8.97
CA GLN A 54 -20.83 -3.04 10.37
C GLN A 54 -19.92 -1.94 10.93
N VAL A 55 -18.78 -1.69 10.27
CA VAL A 55 -17.80 -0.71 10.79
C VAL A 55 -18.36 0.70 10.79
N GLN A 56 -19.14 1.09 9.78
CA GLN A 56 -19.77 2.42 9.69
C GLN A 56 -20.67 2.77 10.90
N ARG A 57 -21.18 1.76 11.60
CA ARG A 57 -22.06 1.92 12.77
C ARG A 57 -21.29 1.98 14.08
N MET A 58 -19.98 1.76 14.05
CA MET A 58 -19.13 1.85 15.23
C MET A 58 -18.83 3.32 15.52
N GLU A 59 -19.54 3.88 16.50
CA GLU A 59 -19.37 5.27 16.93
C GLU A 59 -18.02 5.45 17.64
N GLU A 60 -17.64 4.47 18.46
CA GLU A 60 -16.38 4.42 19.20
C GLU A 60 -15.63 3.10 18.93
N ILE A 61 -14.32 3.21 18.80
CA ILE A 61 -13.38 2.10 18.64
C ILE A 61 -12.23 2.27 19.63
N ASP A 62 -11.62 1.17 20.06
CA ASP A 62 -10.44 1.23 20.89
C ASP A 62 -9.23 1.64 20.05
N THR A 63 -8.98 0.96 18.93
CA THR A 63 -7.90 1.28 17.99
C THR A 63 -8.38 1.10 16.54
N LEU A 64 -7.61 1.55 15.55
CA LEU A 64 -7.95 1.31 14.14
C LEU A 64 -8.06 -0.18 13.79
N ALA A 65 -7.42 -1.07 14.57
CA ALA A 65 -7.52 -2.52 14.35
C ALA A 65 -8.94 -3.07 14.49
N ASP A 66 -9.82 -2.39 15.24
CA ASP A 66 -11.20 -2.84 15.47
C ASP A 66 -12.09 -2.74 14.23
N VAL A 67 -11.69 -1.91 13.27
CA VAL A 67 -12.46 -1.65 12.03
C VAL A 67 -11.77 -2.22 10.79
N GLU A 68 -10.70 -2.99 10.97
CA GLU A 68 -9.99 -3.62 9.86
C GLU A 68 -10.84 -4.69 9.17
N PHE A 69 -10.92 -4.60 7.86
CA PHE A 69 -11.27 -5.70 6.97
C PHE A 69 -10.50 -5.54 5.66
N GLN A 70 -10.42 -6.62 4.90
CA GLN A 70 -9.68 -6.67 3.64
C GLN A 70 -10.60 -7.14 2.52
N VAL A 71 -10.62 -6.40 1.42
CA VAL A 71 -11.24 -6.79 0.15
C VAL A 71 -10.18 -6.77 -0.96
N PHE A 72 -9.46 -5.66 -1.08
CA PHE A 72 -8.44 -5.41 -2.09
C PHE A 72 -7.18 -4.73 -1.54
N SER A 73 -7.20 -4.12 -0.35
CA SER A 73 -5.96 -3.66 0.28
C SER A 73 -5.06 -4.84 0.63
N GLN A 74 -3.77 -4.57 0.90
CA GLN A 74 -2.82 -5.61 1.30
C GLN A 74 -3.21 -6.25 2.65
N PHE A 75 -3.78 -5.46 3.55
CA PHE A 75 -4.28 -5.90 4.84
C PHE A 75 -5.61 -5.22 5.18
N GLY A 76 -5.78 -4.69 6.40
CA GLY A 76 -7.03 -4.14 6.91
C GLY A 76 -7.36 -2.70 6.48
N GLU A 77 -6.60 -2.11 5.56
CA GLU A 77 -6.73 -0.70 5.18
C GLU A 77 -8.12 -0.37 4.61
N ASP A 78 -8.74 -1.27 3.84
CA ASP A 78 -10.10 -1.06 3.30
C ASP A 78 -11.10 -0.71 4.41
N GLY A 79 -11.04 -1.42 5.53
CA GLY A 79 -11.95 -1.19 6.66
C GLY A 79 -11.67 0.09 7.43
N ILE A 80 -10.39 0.41 7.64
CA ILE A 80 -9.99 1.68 8.27
C ILE A 80 -10.44 2.86 7.40
N ILE A 81 -10.18 2.80 6.09
CA ILE A 81 -10.57 3.83 5.13
C ILE A 81 -12.09 3.98 5.12
N GLU A 82 -12.83 2.86 5.03
CA GLU A 82 -14.29 2.86 5.02
C GLU A 82 -14.89 3.49 6.29
N TRP A 83 -14.32 3.19 7.46
CA TRP A 83 -14.73 3.81 8.72
C TRP A 83 -14.44 5.32 8.73
N LEU A 84 -13.25 5.75 8.29
CA LEU A 84 -12.86 7.16 8.26
C LEU A 84 -13.73 7.99 7.32
N VAL A 85 -13.93 7.54 6.07
CA VAL A 85 -14.72 8.28 5.07
C VAL A 85 -16.21 8.31 5.39
N SER A 86 -16.67 7.46 6.32
CA SER A 86 -18.04 7.47 6.85
C SER A 86 -18.18 8.31 8.10
N SER A 87 -17.09 8.46 8.85
CA SER A 87 -17.03 9.19 10.10
C SER A 87 -16.74 10.67 9.93
N LEU A 88 -16.20 11.07 8.76
CA LEU A 88 -15.80 12.42 8.43
C LEU A 88 -16.73 13.04 7.39
N ASN A 89 -17.03 14.32 7.54
CA ASN A 89 -17.79 15.11 6.56
C ASN A 89 -16.89 15.56 5.39
N LEU A 90 -16.44 14.60 4.59
CA LEU A 90 -15.56 14.83 3.45
C LEU A 90 -16.31 15.52 2.31
N GLN A 91 -15.73 16.61 1.80
CA GLN A 91 -16.30 17.36 0.68
C GLN A 91 -15.83 16.79 -0.67
N ASN A 92 -14.64 16.17 -0.71
CA ASN A 92 -14.03 15.66 -1.93
C ASN A 92 -14.02 14.14 -1.92
N ARG A 93 -14.61 13.52 -2.94
CA ARG A 93 -14.61 12.06 -3.15
C ARG A 93 -13.57 11.67 -4.18
N THR A 94 -12.36 12.16 -3.96
CA THR A 94 -11.21 11.97 -4.84
C THR A 94 -10.05 11.37 -4.06
N PHE A 95 -9.26 10.53 -4.71
CA PHE A 95 -8.03 10.00 -4.14
C PHE A 95 -6.86 10.05 -5.11
N VAL A 96 -5.65 10.09 -4.55
CA VAL A 96 -4.40 9.85 -5.25
C VAL A 96 -3.65 8.73 -4.53
N GLU A 97 -3.18 7.72 -5.26
CA GLU A 97 -2.36 6.63 -4.72
C GLU A 97 -1.11 6.40 -5.58
N PHE A 98 0.05 6.24 -4.92
CA PHE A 98 1.33 5.97 -5.56
C PHE A 98 1.83 4.57 -5.21
N GLY A 99 2.36 3.86 -6.21
CA GLY A 99 2.94 2.52 -6.07
C GLY A 99 1.90 1.41 -6.07
N VAL A 100 0.90 1.49 -6.94
CA VAL A 100 -0.24 0.56 -6.92
C VAL A 100 -0.01 -0.76 -7.66
N GLU A 101 1.19 -0.99 -8.20
CA GLU A 101 1.43 -2.08 -9.14
C GLU A 101 0.33 -2.11 -10.24
N ASN A 102 -0.31 -3.26 -10.45
CA ASN A 102 -1.39 -3.44 -11.42
C ASN A 102 -2.79 -3.06 -10.86
N TYR A 103 -2.86 -2.46 -9.66
CA TYR A 103 -4.07 -2.07 -8.94
C TYR A 103 -5.02 -3.24 -8.64
N LEU A 104 -4.51 -4.49 -8.59
CA LEU A 104 -5.28 -5.61 -8.07
C LEU A 104 -5.30 -5.62 -6.54
N GLU A 105 -4.16 -5.26 -5.94
CA GLU A 105 -4.00 -4.96 -4.53
C GLU A 105 -3.73 -3.45 -4.40
N ALA A 106 -4.59 -2.70 -3.71
CA ALA A 106 -4.44 -1.25 -3.53
C ALA A 106 -5.34 -0.73 -2.41
N ASN A 107 -4.89 0.31 -1.70
CA ASN A 107 -5.61 0.90 -0.58
C ASN A 107 -6.92 1.57 -1.01
N THR A 108 -6.99 2.10 -2.24
CA THR A 108 -8.17 2.83 -2.72
C THR A 108 -9.10 2.01 -3.61
N ARG A 109 -8.80 0.74 -3.90
CA ARG A 109 -9.61 -0.05 -4.85
C ARG A 109 -11.01 -0.34 -4.30
N PHE A 110 -11.14 -0.72 -3.03
CA PHE A 110 -12.48 -0.94 -2.46
C PHE A 110 -13.27 0.36 -2.44
N LEU A 111 -12.62 1.49 -2.10
CA LEU A 111 -13.24 2.81 -2.11
C LEU A 111 -13.77 3.21 -3.49
N LEU A 112 -12.99 2.98 -4.55
CA LEU A 112 -13.38 3.17 -5.95
C LEU A 112 -14.65 2.37 -6.27
N LEU A 113 -14.63 1.05 -6.04
CA LEU A 113 -15.71 0.14 -6.43
C LEU A 113 -16.96 0.25 -5.53
N ASN A 114 -16.77 0.56 -4.25
CA ASN A 114 -17.85 0.58 -3.27
C ASN A 114 -18.56 1.94 -3.23
N ARG A 115 -17.79 3.04 -3.32
CA ARG A 115 -18.29 4.41 -3.13
C ARG A 115 -18.23 5.27 -4.39
N ASN A 116 -17.74 4.74 -5.51
CA ASN A 116 -17.64 5.43 -6.78
C ASN A 116 -16.85 6.75 -6.68
N TRP A 117 -15.73 6.70 -5.95
CA TRP A 117 -14.78 7.82 -5.85
C TRP A 117 -13.98 7.96 -7.14
N THR A 118 -13.49 9.16 -7.42
CA THR A 118 -12.61 9.42 -8.58
C THR A 118 -11.14 9.28 -8.17
N GLY A 119 -10.35 8.57 -8.97
CA GLY A 119 -8.98 8.21 -8.62
C GLY A 119 -7.92 8.71 -9.61
N LEU A 120 -6.72 8.98 -9.09
CA LEU A 120 -5.48 9.05 -9.87
C LEU A 120 -4.46 8.11 -9.24
N VAL A 121 -3.96 7.16 -10.02
CA VAL A 121 -3.01 6.17 -9.54
C VAL A 121 -1.75 6.13 -10.40
N PHE A 122 -0.64 5.83 -9.74
CA PHE A 122 0.65 5.70 -10.39
C PHE A 122 1.36 4.40 -10.03
N ASP A 123 2.14 3.88 -10.97
CA ASP A 123 3.13 2.84 -10.73
C ASP A 123 4.38 3.09 -11.59
N GLY A 124 5.53 2.56 -11.16
CA GLY A 124 6.78 2.69 -11.91
C GLY A 124 6.78 1.90 -13.23
N ASP A 125 5.99 0.83 -13.33
CA ASP A 125 5.95 -0.06 -14.49
C ASP A 125 4.74 0.26 -15.42
N ALA A 126 5.05 0.50 -16.71
CA ALA A 126 4.03 0.69 -17.73
C ALA A 126 3.18 -0.56 -17.98
N GLY A 127 3.74 -1.75 -17.82
CA GLY A 127 3.04 -3.02 -17.92
C GLY A 127 1.91 -3.14 -16.89
N ASN A 128 2.20 -2.79 -15.64
CA ASN A 128 1.23 -2.73 -14.55
C ASN A 128 0.06 -1.77 -14.86
N MET A 129 0.38 -0.55 -15.30
CA MET A 129 -0.66 0.41 -15.70
C MET A 129 -1.45 -0.04 -16.93
N ASN A 130 -0.82 -0.75 -17.87
CA ASN A 130 -1.53 -1.33 -19.01
C ASN A 130 -2.51 -2.43 -18.60
N VAL A 131 -2.19 -3.22 -17.56
CA VAL A 131 -3.13 -4.19 -16.98
C VAL A 131 -4.37 -3.48 -16.44
N LEU A 132 -4.18 -2.42 -15.64
CA LEU A 132 -5.30 -1.63 -15.12
C LEU A 132 -6.13 -1.02 -16.24
N ARG A 133 -5.51 -0.32 -17.21
CA ARG A 133 -6.22 0.29 -18.35
C ARG A 133 -7.00 -0.71 -19.22
N SER A 134 -6.56 -1.97 -19.26
CA SER A 134 -7.25 -3.04 -19.99
C SER A 134 -8.36 -3.71 -19.18
N SER A 135 -8.43 -3.43 -17.87
CA SER A 135 -9.40 -4.05 -16.96
C SER A 135 -10.78 -3.42 -17.09
N ALA A 136 -11.80 -4.15 -16.62
CA ALA A 136 -13.15 -3.61 -16.60
C ALA A 136 -13.33 -2.47 -15.58
N THR A 137 -12.50 -2.44 -14.54
CA THR A 137 -12.46 -1.37 -13.53
C THR A 137 -12.22 -0.01 -14.16
N TYR A 138 -11.34 0.06 -15.17
CA TYR A 138 -10.92 1.33 -15.77
C TYR A 138 -12.02 2.03 -16.57
N TRP A 139 -12.88 1.29 -17.27
CA TRP A 139 -14.00 1.90 -18.00
C TRP A 139 -15.26 2.05 -17.15
N ARG A 140 -15.40 1.27 -16.07
CA ARG A 140 -16.57 1.32 -15.17
C ARG A 140 -16.49 2.40 -14.11
N ASN A 141 -15.29 2.92 -13.83
CA ASN A 141 -15.06 3.91 -12.79
C ASN A 141 -14.20 5.05 -13.32
N ASP A 142 -14.29 6.21 -12.66
CA ASP A 142 -13.47 7.37 -12.99
C ASP A 142 -12.09 7.24 -12.34
N ILE A 143 -11.17 6.57 -13.03
CA ILE A 143 -9.79 6.39 -12.57
C ILE A 143 -8.80 6.70 -13.69
N GLN A 144 -7.82 7.54 -13.37
CA GLN A 144 -6.67 7.81 -14.22
C GLN A 144 -5.49 6.96 -13.77
N ALA A 145 -4.81 6.30 -14.71
CA ALA A 145 -3.67 5.41 -14.42
C ALA A 145 -2.45 5.85 -15.22
N HIS A 146 -1.33 6.13 -14.56
CA HIS A 146 -0.13 6.68 -15.18
C HIS A 146 1.13 5.94 -14.74
N ALA A 147 1.98 5.62 -15.70
CA ALA A 147 3.26 4.98 -15.42
C ALA A 147 4.33 6.06 -15.23
N ALA A 148 4.91 6.15 -14.04
CA ALA A 148 5.95 7.11 -13.72
C ALA A 148 6.78 6.64 -12.52
N PHE A 149 8.10 6.71 -12.64
CA PHE A 149 8.98 6.59 -11.48
C PHE A 149 8.95 7.91 -10.70
N ILE A 150 8.37 7.87 -9.50
CA ILE A 150 8.07 9.06 -8.71
C ILE A 150 9.32 9.56 -7.99
N THR A 151 9.59 10.86 -8.11
CA THR A 151 10.72 11.55 -7.44
C THR A 151 10.22 12.83 -6.76
N ALA A 152 11.02 13.36 -5.83
CA ALA A 152 10.69 14.61 -5.17
C ALA A 152 10.59 15.79 -6.15
N GLU A 153 11.31 15.72 -7.28
CA GLU A 153 11.33 16.77 -8.30
C GLU A 153 10.11 16.72 -9.23
N ASN A 154 9.57 15.54 -9.51
CA ASN A 154 8.51 15.38 -10.51
C ASN A 154 7.10 15.27 -9.92
N ILE A 155 6.97 14.92 -8.64
CA ILE A 155 5.68 14.53 -8.06
C ILE A 155 4.60 15.61 -8.19
N GLN A 156 4.95 16.87 -7.89
CA GLN A 156 4.04 18.00 -7.99
C GLN A 156 3.44 18.11 -9.40
N GLN A 157 4.31 18.10 -10.40
CA GLN A 157 3.95 18.25 -11.80
C GLN A 157 3.08 17.07 -12.27
N LEU A 158 3.40 15.85 -11.87
CA LEU A 158 2.64 14.66 -12.25
C LEU A 158 1.19 14.74 -11.76
N ILE A 159 0.95 15.27 -10.57
CA ILE A 159 -0.40 15.40 -10.01
C ILE A 159 -1.17 16.51 -10.73
N GLU A 160 -0.56 17.70 -10.85
CA GLU A 160 -1.21 18.88 -11.45
C GLU A 160 -1.58 18.66 -12.92
N GLN A 161 -0.71 18.01 -13.70
CA GLN A 161 -0.96 17.71 -15.11
C GLN A 161 -2.16 16.77 -15.34
N ASN A 162 -2.52 15.97 -14.33
CA ASN A 162 -3.68 15.08 -14.38
C ASN A 162 -4.93 15.69 -13.73
N GLY A 163 -4.90 17.01 -13.44
CA GLY A 163 -6.05 17.78 -12.99
C GLY A 163 -6.31 17.71 -11.49
N PHE A 164 -5.36 17.18 -10.70
CA PHE A 164 -5.46 17.15 -9.24
C PHE A 164 -4.68 18.32 -8.64
N PHE A 165 -5.36 19.18 -7.87
CA PHE A 165 -4.75 20.29 -7.15
C PHE A 165 -5.68 20.73 -6.03
N GLY A 166 -5.14 21.30 -4.95
CA GLY A 166 -5.96 21.81 -3.86
C GLY A 166 -6.62 20.70 -3.03
N PRO A 167 -7.92 20.80 -2.71
CA PRO A 167 -8.61 19.84 -1.87
C PRO A 167 -8.61 18.41 -2.45
N LEU A 168 -8.32 17.42 -1.60
CA LEU A 168 -8.31 16.00 -1.95
C LEU A 168 -8.95 15.20 -0.81
N GLY A 169 -9.64 14.12 -1.12
CA GLY A 169 -10.17 13.23 -0.07
C GLY A 169 -9.05 12.41 0.57
N ILE A 170 -8.39 11.55 -0.20
CA ILE A 170 -7.33 10.66 0.31
C ILE A 170 -6.06 10.81 -0.52
N LEU A 171 -4.91 10.87 0.16
CA LEU A 171 -3.59 10.65 -0.44
C LEU A 171 -2.97 9.41 0.20
N SER A 172 -2.65 8.42 -0.62
CA SER A 172 -1.91 7.22 -0.22
C SER A 172 -0.52 7.21 -0.88
N ILE A 173 0.54 7.08 -0.09
CA ILE A 173 1.93 6.99 -0.57
C ILE A 173 2.50 5.66 -0.10
N ASP A 174 2.76 4.77 -1.05
CA ASP A 174 3.30 3.43 -0.82
C ASP A 174 4.32 3.10 -1.92
N LEU A 175 5.54 3.64 -1.78
CA LEU A 175 6.57 3.61 -2.83
C LEU A 175 7.74 2.68 -2.50
N ASP A 176 7.68 1.95 -1.39
CA ASP A 176 8.74 1.04 -0.96
C ASP A 176 10.11 1.75 -0.83
N GLY A 177 10.15 3.05 -0.44
CA GLY A 177 11.37 3.84 -0.56
C GLY A 177 11.27 5.31 -0.16
N ASN A 178 11.06 6.18 -1.14
CA ASN A 178 11.18 7.65 -0.97
C ASN A 178 9.96 8.31 -0.30
N ASP A 179 9.09 7.56 0.36
CA ASP A 179 7.79 7.96 0.88
C ASP A 179 7.83 9.28 1.67
N TYR A 180 8.77 9.37 2.61
CA TYR A 180 9.00 10.59 3.39
C TYR A 180 9.39 11.79 2.54
N TRP A 181 10.27 11.59 1.55
CA TRP A 181 10.74 12.65 0.67
C TRP A 181 9.66 13.13 -0.28
N ILE A 182 8.82 12.21 -0.77
CA ILE A 182 7.67 12.54 -1.61
C ILE A 182 6.66 13.37 -0.83
N LEU A 183 6.26 12.94 0.37
CA LEU A 183 5.37 13.75 1.22
C LEU A 183 5.98 15.12 1.55
N LYS A 184 7.28 15.17 1.79
CA LYS A 184 8.00 16.42 2.10
C LYS A 184 8.00 17.38 0.91
N ALA A 185 8.19 16.87 -0.30
CA ALA A 185 8.27 17.67 -1.53
C ALA A 185 6.89 18.12 -2.03
N LEU A 186 5.84 17.35 -1.75
CA LEU A 186 4.47 17.68 -2.14
C LEU A 186 4.01 19.02 -1.58
N GLY A 187 3.56 19.90 -2.46
CA GLY A 187 2.85 21.13 -2.17
C GLY A 187 1.48 21.13 -2.86
N GLY A 188 0.65 22.14 -2.58
CA GLY A 188 -0.58 22.40 -3.34
C GLY A 188 -1.75 21.42 -3.12
N LEU A 189 -1.51 20.16 -2.77
CA LEU A 189 -2.56 19.24 -2.31
C LEU A 189 -2.87 19.46 -0.83
N ARG A 190 -4.15 19.35 -0.49
CA ARG A 190 -4.67 19.38 0.89
C ARG A 190 -5.58 18.17 1.16
N PRO A 191 -5.01 16.94 1.23
CA PRO A 191 -5.78 15.74 1.55
C PRO A 191 -6.53 15.85 2.86
N ASP A 192 -7.75 15.31 2.92
CA ASP A 192 -8.51 15.17 4.17
C ASP A 192 -7.91 14.03 5.02
N ILE A 193 -7.45 12.96 4.37
CA ILE A 193 -6.81 11.78 4.98
C ILE A 193 -5.48 11.50 4.28
N LEU A 194 -4.45 11.14 5.05
CA LEU A 194 -3.20 10.56 4.55
C LEU A 194 -3.12 9.08 4.95
N VAL A 195 -2.66 8.26 4.01
CA VAL A 195 -2.22 6.87 4.23
C VAL A 195 -0.76 6.81 3.82
N LEU A 196 0.14 6.50 4.75
CA LEU A 196 1.59 6.56 4.50
C LEU A 196 2.23 5.23 4.85
N GLU A 197 2.96 4.65 3.91
CA GLU A 197 3.77 3.47 4.17
C GLU A 197 4.89 3.81 5.17
N CYS A 198 4.94 3.00 6.21
CA CYS A 198 5.88 3.02 7.31
C CYS A 198 6.73 1.76 7.22
N ASN A 199 8.02 1.92 7.52
CA ASN A 199 8.92 0.80 7.77
C ASN A 199 9.02 0.53 9.28
N PRO A 200 8.23 -0.41 9.83
CA PRO A 200 8.27 -0.76 11.24
C PRO A 200 9.57 -1.45 11.67
N VAL A 201 10.44 -1.86 10.73
CA VAL A 201 11.76 -2.42 11.05
C VAL A 201 12.64 -1.35 11.70
N PHE A 202 12.54 -0.08 11.27
CA PHE A 202 13.27 1.03 11.88
C PHE A 202 12.85 1.32 13.33
N GLY A 203 11.70 0.80 13.78
CA GLY A 203 11.18 0.95 15.13
C GLY A 203 10.47 2.28 15.37
N ASP A 204 10.13 2.51 16.64
CA ASP A 204 9.25 3.60 17.08
C ASP A 204 9.97 4.76 17.76
N ARG A 205 11.28 4.62 18.02
CA ARG A 205 12.02 5.59 18.85
C ARG A 205 12.69 6.71 18.08
N HIS A 206 13.12 6.45 16.84
CA HIS A 206 13.95 7.38 16.08
C HIS A 206 13.27 7.83 14.81
N ALA A 207 13.22 9.14 14.57
CA ALA A 207 12.74 9.72 13.33
C ALA A 207 13.79 9.60 12.22
N VAL A 208 13.77 8.47 11.52
CA VAL A 208 14.67 8.14 10.41
C VAL A 208 13.92 7.74 9.15
N THR A 209 14.56 7.92 8.00
CA THR A 209 14.12 7.46 6.68
C THR A 209 15.34 7.03 5.86
N VAL A 210 15.12 6.26 4.79
CA VAL A 210 16.18 6.02 3.81
C VAL A 210 16.70 7.33 3.22
N PRO A 211 17.98 7.39 2.82
CA PRO A 211 18.53 8.56 2.16
C PRO A 211 17.79 8.80 0.84
N TYR A 212 17.54 10.06 0.50
CA TYR A 212 16.91 10.36 -0.77
C TYR A 212 17.81 9.92 -1.93
N ASP A 213 17.25 9.12 -2.82
CA ASP A 213 17.83 8.77 -4.11
C ASP A 213 16.70 8.75 -5.15
N ALA A 214 16.76 9.60 -6.17
CA ALA A 214 15.77 9.66 -7.24
C ALA A 214 15.68 8.36 -8.08
N LYS A 215 16.58 7.38 -7.85
CA LYS A 215 16.58 6.05 -8.46
C LYS A 215 16.48 4.93 -7.42
N PHE A 216 15.97 5.23 -6.23
CA PHE A 216 15.90 4.28 -5.13
C PHE A 216 15.10 3.02 -5.53
N GLU A 217 15.73 1.85 -5.40
CA GLU A 217 15.06 0.55 -5.59
C GLU A 217 15.28 -0.30 -4.34
N ARG A 218 14.20 -0.72 -3.68
CA ARG A 218 14.19 -1.45 -2.39
C ARG A 218 15.21 -2.60 -2.32
N PHE A 219 15.15 -3.53 -3.28
CA PHE A 219 16.02 -4.71 -3.29
C PHE A 219 17.43 -4.45 -3.82
N ARG A 220 17.68 -3.31 -4.49
CA ARG A 220 19.04 -2.89 -4.85
C ARG A 220 19.75 -2.22 -3.68
N SER A 221 19.00 -1.47 -2.88
CA SER A 221 19.51 -0.74 -1.71
C SER A 221 19.96 -1.69 -0.59
N HIS A 222 19.25 -2.80 -0.40
CA HIS A 222 19.71 -3.90 0.46
C HIS A 222 19.06 -5.22 0.04
N TYR A 223 19.85 -6.31 -0.03
CA TYR A 223 19.36 -7.61 -0.52
C TYR A 223 18.14 -8.13 0.26
N SER A 224 18.05 -7.82 1.56
CA SER A 224 16.96 -8.29 2.40
C SER A 224 15.61 -7.64 2.07
N GLY A 225 15.60 -6.50 1.38
CA GLY A 225 14.40 -5.69 1.18
C GLY A 225 13.88 -5.02 2.46
N LEU A 226 14.65 -4.97 3.55
CA LEU A 226 14.20 -4.35 4.81
C LEU A 226 14.60 -2.88 4.95
N LEU A 227 15.46 -2.37 4.05
CA LEU A 227 15.89 -0.98 4.03
C LEU A 227 15.02 -0.21 3.01
N PHE A 228 13.92 0.38 3.48
CA PHE A 228 12.98 1.17 2.68
C PHE A 228 12.25 2.20 3.53
N GLY A 229 11.55 3.14 2.90
CA GLY A 229 10.57 4.01 3.53
C GLY A 229 11.09 4.84 4.70
N ALA A 230 10.22 5.03 5.69
CA ALA A 230 10.51 5.82 6.88
C ALA A 230 9.92 5.20 8.15
N SER A 231 10.55 5.49 9.28
CA SER A 231 10.05 5.14 10.61
C SER A 231 8.72 5.85 10.89
N ILE A 232 7.91 5.27 11.76
CA ILE A 232 6.65 5.90 12.19
C ILE A 232 6.90 7.26 12.83
N ALA A 233 7.99 7.41 13.60
CA ALA A 233 8.37 8.68 14.20
C ALA A 233 8.65 9.77 13.15
N ALA A 234 9.33 9.42 12.05
CA ALA A 234 9.60 10.37 10.96
C ALA A 234 8.32 10.80 10.24
N LEU A 235 7.42 9.85 9.94
CA LEU A 235 6.15 10.14 9.26
C LEU A 235 5.24 11.00 10.13
N ARG A 236 5.16 10.69 11.43
CA ARG A 236 4.38 11.50 12.38
C ARG A 236 4.88 12.92 12.46
N GLU A 237 6.18 13.12 12.67
CA GLU A 237 6.76 14.47 12.74
C GLU A 237 6.50 15.26 11.44
N LEU A 238 6.65 14.63 10.28
CA LEU A 238 6.41 15.29 8.99
C LEU A 238 4.93 15.63 8.76
N ALA A 239 4.03 14.69 9.01
CA ALA A 239 2.60 14.89 8.81
C ALA A 239 2.01 15.89 9.81
N GLU A 240 2.37 15.77 11.10
CA GLU A 240 1.95 16.70 12.16
C GLU A 240 2.46 18.12 11.90
N GLY A 241 3.72 18.26 11.45
CA GLY A 241 4.28 19.54 11.00
C GLY A 241 3.56 20.16 9.80
N ARG A 242 2.75 19.38 9.07
CA ARG A 242 1.93 19.81 7.93
C ARG A 242 0.45 19.98 8.28
N GLY A 243 0.09 19.92 9.56
CA GLY A 243 -1.30 20.15 10.01
C GLY A 243 -2.18 18.90 9.91
N TYR A 244 -1.61 17.73 10.16
CA TYR A 244 -2.33 16.46 10.26
C TYR A 244 -2.23 15.88 11.69
N GLU A 245 -3.16 15.02 12.04
CA GLU A 245 -3.19 14.33 13.32
C GLU A 245 -3.10 12.82 13.10
N PHE A 246 -2.18 12.16 13.78
CA PHE A 246 -1.99 10.72 13.71
C PHE A 246 -3.18 9.97 14.32
N LEU A 247 -3.73 8.99 13.61
CA LEU A 247 -4.88 8.18 14.05
C LEU A 247 -4.47 6.77 14.51
N GLY A 248 -3.41 6.23 13.94
CA GLY A 248 -2.96 4.87 14.19
C GLY A 248 -2.34 4.25 12.94
N THR A 249 -1.89 3.00 13.04
CA THR A 249 -1.57 2.18 11.88
C THR A 249 -2.58 1.05 11.74
N CYS A 250 -2.61 0.41 10.57
CA CYS A 250 -3.11 -0.97 10.49
C CYS A 250 -2.30 -1.89 11.43
N MET A 251 -2.90 -3.00 11.84
CA MET A 251 -2.36 -3.94 12.83
C MET A 251 -1.10 -4.64 12.33
N ASN A 252 -0.91 -4.73 11.01
CA ASN A 252 0.33 -5.22 10.43
C ASN A 252 1.49 -4.19 10.51
N GLY A 253 1.20 -2.92 10.84
CA GLY A 253 2.19 -1.88 11.09
C GLY A 253 2.77 -1.16 9.88
N LEU A 254 2.33 -1.48 8.65
CA LEU A 254 2.88 -0.90 7.42
C LEU A 254 2.21 0.41 7.02
N ASN A 255 0.88 0.54 7.09
CA ASN A 255 0.20 1.78 6.70
C ASN A 255 -0.23 2.62 7.91
N ALA A 256 0.26 3.85 7.97
CA ALA A 256 -0.07 4.84 8.98
C ALA A 256 -1.15 5.81 8.49
N PHE A 257 -2.16 6.06 9.31
CA PHE A 257 -3.30 6.90 8.99
C PHE A 257 -3.23 8.23 9.71
N PHE A 258 -3.50 9.31 8.96
CA PHE A 258 -3.58 10.66 9.48
C PHE A 258 -4.82 11.35 8.94
N VAL A 259 -5.36 12.27 9.73
CA VAL A 259 -6.47 13.14 9.31
C VAL A 259 -6.03 14.59 9.36
N ARG A 260 -6.54 15.42 8.46
CA ARG A 260 -6.28 16.86 8.51
C ARG A 260 -6.79 17.44 9.83
N ALA A 261 -6.01 18.32 10.46
CA ALA A 261 -6.26 18.78 11.83
C ALA A 261 -7.62 19.49 12.03
N ASP A 262 -8.16 20.13 10.98
CA ASP A 262 -9.49 20.75 11.02
C ASP A 262 -10.65 19.75 11.01
N LEU A 263 -10.39 18.50 10.59
CA LEU A 263 -11.35 17.39 10.61
C LEU A 263 -11.22 16.52 11.87
N ALA A 264 -10.06 16.52 12.52
CA ALA A 264 -9.80 15.72 13.73
C ALA A 264 -10.85 15.87 14.85
N PRO A 265 -11.44 17.07 15.12
CA PRO A 265 -12.50 17.20 16.12
C PRO A 265 -13.73 16.32 15.87
N GLN A 266 -14.01 15.92 14.62
CA GLN A 266 -15.11 15.00 14.29
C GLN A 266 -14.86 13.56 14.75
N LEU A 267 -13.59 13.23 15.06
CA LEU A 267 -13.16 11.94 15.59
C LEU A 267 -12.85 12.01 17.09
N ALA A 268 -13.06 13.15 17.75
CA ALA A 268 -12.81 13.31 19.17
C ALA A 268 -13.69 12.33 19.98
N GLY A 269 -13.05 11.54 20.85
CA GLY A 269 -13.72 10.50 21.63
C GLY A 269 -14.06 9.22 20.86
N ARG A 270 -13.89 9.20 19.53
CA ARG A 270 -14.25 8.04 18.68
C ARG A 270 -13.14 7.00 18.57
N ILE A 271 -11.88 7.38 18.81
CA ILE A 271 -10.72 6.46 18.86
C ILE A 271 -10.09 6.61 20.24
N LYS A 272 -10.14 5.56 21.07
CA LYS A 272 -9.61 5.61 22.45
C LYS A 272 -8.09 5.65 22.48
N ARG A 273 -7.44 4.82 21.67
CA ARG A 273 -5.99 4.65 21.61
C ARG A 273 -5.49 4.76 20.17
N ARG A 274 -4.61 5.74 19.95
CA ARG A 274 -3.96 5.98 18.67
C ARG A 274 -2.57 5.36 18.70
N ILE A 275 -2.47 4.15 18.17
CA ILE A 275 -1.28 3.32 18.31
C ILE A 275 -0.66 3.00 16.96
N ALA A 276 0.66 2.88 16.96
CA ALA A 276 1.39 2.30 15.86
C ALA A 276 1.77 0.87 16.23
N TRP A 277 1.34 -0.08 15.42
CA TRP A 277 1.62 -1.49 15.62
C TRP A 277 2.99 -1.85 15.05
N PRO A 278 3.74 -2.74 15.71
CA PRO A 278 4.90 -3.34 15.06
C PRO A 278 4.45 -4.33 14.00
N ALA A 279 5.26 -4.47 12.95
CA ALA A 279 5.08 -5.58 12.02
C ALA A 279 5.62 -6.90 12.54
N ILE A 280 4.96 -7.99 12.18
CA ILE A 280 5.43 -9.37 12.38
C ILE A 280 5.68 -10.12 11.06
N HIS A 281 5.58 -9.44 9.91
CA HIS A 281 5.88 -10.03 8.60
C HIS A 281 7.33 -10.52 8.53
N ARG A 282 7.54 -11.52 7.65
CA ARG A 282 8.80 -12.26 7.52
C ARG A 282 9.18 -12.40 6.04
N ASP A 283 9.00 -11.32 5.30
CA ASP A 283 9.17 -11.19 3.86
C ASP A 283 10.62 -10.90 3.45
N SER A 284 11.53 -10.73 4.41
CA SER A 284 12.95 -10.50 4.13
C SER A 284 13.55 -11.57 3.22
N ARG A 285 14.54 -11.18 2.41
CA ARG A 285 15.27 -12.10 1.53
C ARG A 285 16.68 -12.43 2.02
N ASP A 286 17.18 -13.58 1.59
CA ASP A 286 18.62 -13.91 1.64
C ASP A 286 19.34 -13.32 0.40
N PRO A 287 20.69 -13.37 0.33
CA PRO A 287 21.43 -12.86 -0.84
C PRO A 287 21.12 -13.58 -2.17
N ALA A 288 20.45 -14.74 -2.13
CA ALA A 288 19.99 -15.45 -3.32
C ALA A 288 18.54 -15.08 -3.72
N GLY A 289 17.92 -14.12 -3.03
CA GLY A 289 16.56 -13.65 -3.29
C GLY A 289 15.46 -14.55 -2.73
N ARG A 290 15.78 -15.55 -1.89
CA ARG A 290 14.79 -16.43 -1.26
C ARG A 290 14.30 -15.84 0.05
N LEU A 291 13.07 -16.13 0.44
CA LEU A 291 12.55 -15.79 1.77
C LEU A 291 13.47 -16.32 2.87
N SER A 292 13.98 -15.43 3.73
CA SER A 292 14.83 -15.77 4.87
C SER A 292 14.05 -15.94 6.17
N TYR A 293 12.80 -15.47 6.20
CA TYR A 293 11.87 -15.58 7.32
C TYR A 293 12.37 -15.01 8.67
N VAL A 294 13.30 -14.05 8.63
CA VAL A 294 13.91 -13.44 9.81
C VAL A 294 12.84 -12.73 10.66
N ARG A 295 12.99 -12.78 11.99
CA ARG A 295 11.91 -12.38 12.93
C ARG A 295 12.37 -11.30 13.89
N GLY A 296 11.38 -10.57 14.44
CA GLY A 296 11.60 -9.68 15.58
C GLY A 296 12.75 -8.70 15.35
N ARG A 297 13.65 -8.60 16.34
CA ARG A 297 14.83 -7.72 16.34
C ARG A 297 15.87 -8.10 15.28
N GLU A 298 15.99 -9.38 14.93
CA GLU A 298 16.98 -9.82 13.94
C GLU A 298 16.78 -9.15 12.57
N ARG A 299 15.55 -8.72 12.25
CA ARG A 299 15.26 -7.94 11.03
C ARG A 299 15.99 -6.60 11.03
N PHE A 300 16.01 -5.90 12.16
CA PHE A 300 16.77 -4.66 12.31
C PHE A 300 18.27 -4.94 12.25
N ASP A 301 18.74 -6.00 12.89
CA ASP A 301 20.16 -6.33 12.94
C ASP A 301 20.76 -6.57 11.53
N LEU A 302 19.96 -7.09 10.59
CA LEU A 302 20.35 -7.23 9.17
C LEU A 302 20.68 -5.90 8.48
N ILE A 303 20.03 -4.82 8.88
CA ILE A 303 20.17 -3.49 8.27
C ILE A 303 20.79 -2.45 9.22
N ALA A 304 21.18 -2.86 10.43
CA ALA A 304 21.78 -1.97 11.42
C ALA A 304 23.07 -1.31 10.89
N GLY A 305 23.77 -2.00 9.99
CA GLY A 305 24.96 -1.47 9.31
C GLY A 305 24.66 -0.43 8.22
N CYS A 306 23.43 -0.25 7.78
CA CYS A 306 23.07 0.63 6.67
C CYS A 306 23.03 2.10 7.10
N MET A 307 23.26 3.00 6.14
CA MET A 307 23.12 4.44 6.34
C MET A 307 21.66 4.86 6.17
N VAL A 308 21.19 5.70 7.08
CA VAL A 308 19.86 6.32 7.06
C VAL A 308 19.97 7.83 7.27
N HIS A 309 18.95 8.56 6.87
CA HIS A 309 18.82 9.99 7.13
C HIS A 309 18.08 10.22 8.44
N CYS A 310 18.72 10.86 9.41
CA CYS A 310 18.07 11.31 10.65
C CYS A 310 17.29 12.60 10.39
N CYS A 311 15.96 12.53 10.46
CA CYS A 311 15.06 13.62 10.07
C CYS A 311 15.26 14.88 10.93
N ARG A 312 15.54 14.71 12.23
CA ARG A 312 15.73 15.82 13.18
C ARG A 312 17.04 16.56 12.97
N SER A 313 18.13 15.85 12.70
CA SER A 313 19.46 16.46 12.56
C SER A 313 19.82 16.80 11.11
N GLY A 314 19.09 16.27 10.13
CA GLY A 314 19.42 16.41 8.71
C GLY A 314 20.73 15.71 8.30
N ARG A 315 21.18 14.73 9.10
CA ARG A 315 22.49 14.07 8.92
C ARG A 315 22.31 12.61 8.55
N MET A 316 23.26 12.12 7.78
CA MET A 316 23.45 10.70 7.51
C MET A 316 24.09 10.03 8.71
N VAL A 317 23.47 8.95 9.18
CA VAL A 317 23.93 8.16 10.33
C VAL A 317 23.80 6.68 10.01
N ARG A 318 24.61 5.84 10.65
CA ARG A 318 24.40 4.39 10.60
C ARG A 318 23.20 4.05 11.49
N LEU A 319 22.30 3.20 11.02
CA LEU A 319 21.05 2.90 11.72
C LEU A 319 21.29 2.33 13.13
N GLY A 320 22.27 1.42 13.28
CA GLY A 320 22.64 0.82 14.55
C GLY A 320 23.29 1.77 15.56
N ASP A 321 23.81 2.92 15.12
CA ASP A 321 24.49 3.89 16.00
C ASP A 321 23.49 4.77 16.77
N LEU A 322 22.20 4.69 16.46
CA LEU A 322 21.14 5.49 17.10
C LEU A 322 20.71 4.93 18.46
N GLY A 323 21.18 3.74 18.82
CA GLY A 323 20.81 3.04 20.05
C GLY A 323 19.63 2.09 19.86
N GLU A 324 18.84 1.90 20.90
CA GLU A 324 17.71 0.96 20.86
C GLU A 324 16.57 1.46 19.96
N PRO A 325 16.21 0.74 18.88
CA PRO A 325 15.17 1.17 17.94
C PRO A 325 13.75 1.00 18.48
N TYR A 326 13.56 0.09 19.44
CA TYR A 326 12.23 -0.32 19.91
C TYR A 326 11.99 0.08 21.35
N SER A 327 10.80 0.63 21.63
CA SER A 327 10.32 0.80 23.00
C SER A 327 9.95 -0.55 23.63
N ALA A 328 9.83 -0.56 24.96
CA ALA A 328 9.37 -1.76 25.67
C ALA A 328 7.96 -2.18 25.26
N GLU A 329 7.10 -1.23 24.91
CA GLU A 329 5.74 -1.50 24.41
C GLU A 329 5.78 -2.12 23.02
N TRP A 330 6.60 -1.57 22.12
CA TRP A 330 6.81 -2.13 20.78
C TRP A 330 7.34 -3.56 20.82
N LEU A 331 8.32 -3.84 21.70
CA LEU A 331 8.85 -5.18 21.93
C LEU A 331 7.80 -6.14 22.48
N ARG A 332 6.97 -5.69 23.44
CA ARG A 332 5.86 -6.50 23.96
C ARG A 332 4.87 -6.84 22.86
N ALA A 333 4.46 -5.88 22.04
CA ALA A 333 3.53 -6.09 20.95
C ALA A 333 4.09 -7.04 19.86
N MET A 334 5.41 -7.02 19.60
CA MET A 334 6.06 -7.98 18.68
C MET A 334 6.11 -9.42 19.23
N ALA A 335 6.06 -9.60 20.55
CA ALA A 335 6.32 -10.88 21.22
C ALA A 335 5.06 -11.74 21.46
N LEU A 336 3.86 -11.32 21.04
CA LEU A 336 2.61 -11.95 21.46
C LEU A 336 2.23 -13.21 20.68
N PRO A 337 1.92 -14.34 21.37
CA PRO A 337 0.83 -15.25 21.03
C PRO A 337 -0.53 -14.65 21.45
N ARG A 338 -1.59 -15.00 20.71
CA ARG A 338 -2.89 -14.30 20.52
C ARG A 338 -3.83 -14.06 21.71
N ASP A 339 -3.47 -14.33 22.96
CA ASP A 339 -4.50 -14.46 24.02
C ASP A 339 -4.58 -13.28 25.01
N LEU A 340 -3.78 -12.21 24.83
CA LEU A 340 -3.67 -11.13 25.83
C LEU A 340 -4.05 -9.72 25.36
N LEU A 341 -4.47 -9.50 24.11
CA LEU A 341 -5.01 -8.20 23.70
C LEU A 341 -6.44 -7.95 24.20
N GLN A 342 -7.13 -8.97 24.71
CA GLN A 342 -8.42 -8.82 25.42
C GLN A 342 -8.28 -8.52 26.93
N ALA A 343 -7.06 -8.45 27.47
CA ALA A 343 -6.84 -8.29 28.92
C ALA A 343 -6.25 -6.94 29.36
N ALA A 344 -6.11 -5.96 28.45
CA ALA A 344 -5.69 -4.60 28.78
C ALA A 344 -6.88 -3.62 28.72
N ALA A 345 -7.99 -4.03 29.35
CA ALA A 345 -9.13 -3.21 29.73
C ALA A 345 -8.84 -2.42 31.01
#